data_AF-A0A6J2S467-F1
#
_entry.id   AF-A0A6J2S467-F1
#
_cell.length_a   1.000
_cell.length_b   1.000
_cell.length_c   1.000
_cell.angle_alpha   90.00
_cell.angle_beta   90.00
_cell.angle_gamma   90.00
#
_symmetry.space_group_name_H-M   'P 1'
#
loop_
_entity.id
_entity.type
_entity.pdbx_description
1 polymer ?
#
loop_
_entity_poly.entity_id
_entity_poly.type
_entity_poly.pdbx_seq_one_letter_code
_entity_poly.pdbx_strand_id
1 'polypeptide(L)'
;MAEKEKRRSVATPPGMPDGKATKSDSDKEFLLQAGVGELLRGAILKMVEAKSDDPIGFLADHFCNLASVTETGTAGCGDGDQMNNGSLSAGAQEQQHLNRALWHLRLAHHSQRSAFSNNVRVAYDLLNLTGPRRRSGEVPEGPDGSCTDSPTEGGGGGGGGGGGGGGGVRGGLYTQTLQCLCSEGGVPASTSAPLLRRLHCQDHEAVPYDVFRHGVLTCAVFSDYIRQAQRLYAEVCCPDDGPASRTLGLAVLGTLKEALETSQGSEANCCVNANTKANPCLEANVKAIRYLEASAKISPYKLGQAMAGAQTRGPGGNMDAKEFENAAAELFITRVKVVS
;
A
#
# COMPACT_ATOMS: atom_id res chain seq x y z
N MET A 1 26.68 -66.19 -0.18
CA MET A 1 27.11 -65.85 1.19
C MET A 1 25.89 -65.97 2.09
N ALA A 2 25.91 -66.84 3.10
CA ALA A 2 24.79 -66.97 4.03
C ALA A 2 25.36 -67.11 5.44
N GLU A 3 25.34 -66.02 6.19
CA GLU A 3 25.71 -66.02 7.60
C GLU A 3 24.42 -66.12 8.44
N LYS A 4 24.44 -67.11 9.33
CA LYS A 4 23.36 -67.48 10.25
C LYS A 4 23.44 -66.62 11.51
N GLU A 5 22.34 -65.96 11.81
CA GLU A 5 22.02 -65.34 13.10
C GLU A 5 21.93 -66.39 14.22
N LYS A 6 22.57 -66.17 15.39
CA LYS A 6 21.99 -66.50 16.72
C LYS A 6 22.72 -65.87 17.92
N ARG A 7 22.03 -64.91 18.54
CA ARG A 7 21.88 -64.59 19.99
C ARG A 7 23.10 -64.60 20.93
N ARG A 8 23.30 -63.47 21.62
CA ARG A 8 23.20 -63.41 23.09
C ARG A 8 22.95 -61.97 23.58
N SER A 9 21.83 -61.80 24.29
CA SER A 9 21.52 -60.63 25.12
C SER A 9 22.46 -60.58 26.32
N VAL A 10 23.06 -59.42 26.61
CA VAL A 10 23.70 -59.12 27.89
C VAL A 10 23.15 -57.78 28.38
N ALA A 11 22.75 -57.79 29.66
CA ALA A 11 22.05 -56.76 30.39
C ALA A 11 22.87 -55.48 30.61
N THR A 12 22.16 -54.36 30.62
CA THR A 12 22.64 -53.01 30.98
C THR A 12 22.65 -52.84 32.50
N PRO A 13 23.70 -52.26 33.12
CA PRO A 13 23.59 -51.73 34.49
C PRO A 13 23.01 -50.30 34.48
N PRO A 14 22.29 -49.88 35.53
CA PRO A 14 21.64 -48.57 35.60
C PRO A 14 22.62 -47.50 36.09
N GLY A 15 22.60 -46.34 35.44
CA GLY A 15 23.38 -45.17 35.87
C GLY A 15 23.32 -44.06 34.84
N MET A 16 22.30 -43.20 34.94
CA MET A 16 22.30 -41.85 34.34
C MET A 16 23.38 -40.99 35.03
N PRO A 17 23.95 -39.97 34.35
CA PRO A 17 23.24 -38.70 34.22
C PRO A 17 23.24 -38.11 32.81
N ASP A 18 22.21 -37.30 32.61
CA ASP A 18 22.01 -36.30 31.57
C ASP A 18 23.27 -35.60 31.08
N GLY A 19 23.33 -35.31 29.78
CA GLY A 19 24.41 -34.50 29.24
C GLY A 19 24.44 -34.41 27.72
N LYS A 20 23.34 -34.00 27.07
CA LYS A 20 23.42 -33.50 25.69
C LYS A 20 22.32 -32.49 25.37
N ALA A 21 22.27 -31.41 26.14
CA ALA A 21 21.36 -30.28 25.92
C ALA A 21 22.08 -28.92 25.87
N THR A 22 23.39 -28.87 25.54
CA THR A 22 24.19 -27.65 25.77
C THR A 22 24.42 -26.73 24.57
N LYS A 23 24.03 -27.11 23.35
CA LYS A 23 24.21 -26.24 22.16
C LYS A 23 22.90 -25.67 21.61
N SER A 24 21.83 -26.48 21.64
CA SER A 24 20.51 -26.02 21.18
C SER A 24 19.86 -25.03 22.15
N ASP A 25 20.11 -25.15 23.46
CA ASP A 25 19.60 -24.17 24.43
C ASP A 25 20.33 -22.83 24.32
N SER A 26 21.65 -22.83 24.05
CA SER A 26 22.40 -21.59 23.83
C SER A 26 21.97 -20.88 22.53
N ASP A 27 21.76 -21.63 21.44
CA ASP A 27 21.33 -21.04 20.17
C ASP A 27 19.89 -20.50 20.29
N LYS A 28 19.01 -21.21 20.99
CA LYS A 28 17.64 -20.76 21.25
C LYS A 28 17.61 -19.53 22.14
N GLU A 29 18.41 -19.50 23.21
CA GLU A 29 18.52 -18.34 24.10
C GLU A 29 19.10 -17.13 23.37
N PHE A 30 20.09 -17.34 22.50
CA PHE A 30 20.62 -16.30 21.62
C PHE A 30 19.54 -15.73 20.68
N LEU A 31 18.74 -16.59 20.02
CA LEU A 31 17.66 -16.15 19.13
C LEU A 31 16.54 -15.41 19.90
N LEU A 32 16.26 -15.83 21.14
CA LEU A 32 15.32 -15.15 22.02
C LEU A 32 15.84 -13.75 22.41
N GLN A 33 17.11 -13.65 22.81
CA GLN A 33 17.76 -12.37 23.13
C GLN A 33 17.88 -11.45 21.92
N ALA A 34 18.12 -12.00 20.73
CA ALA A 34 18.14 -11.27 19.46
C ALA A 34 16.75 -10.80 19.00
N GLY A 35 15.68 -11.12 19.73
CA GLY A 35 14.32 -10.66 19.44
C GLY A 35 13.69 -11.32 18.22
N VAL A 36 14.24 -12.45 17.74
CA VAL A 36 13.75 -13.15 16.54
C VAL A 36 12.29 -13.60 16.70
N GLY A 37 11.88 -13.93 17.92
CA GLY A 37 10.48 -14.27 18.23
C GLY A 37 9.50 -13.14 17.92
N GLU A 38 9.83 -11.90 18.27
CA GLU A 38 8.99 -10.73 17.97
C GLU A 38 9.00 -10.39 16.48
N LEU A 39 10.16 -10.52 15.82
CA LEU A 39 10.28 -10.36 14.36
C LEU A 39 9.40 -11.35 13.60
N LEU A 40 9.44 -12.63 13.98
CA LEU A 40 8.61 -13.68 13.39
C LEU A 40 7.13 -13.45 13.67
N ARG A 41 6.76 -13.09 14.90
CA ARG A 41 5.37 -12.78 15.27
C ARG A 41 4.83 -11.61 14.45
N GLY A 42 5.61 -10.53 14.30
CA GLY A 42 5.23 -9.40 13.47
C GLY A 42 5.05 -9.77 11.98
N ALA A 43 5.96 -10.58 11.43
CA ALA A 43 5.87 -11.05 10.05
C ALA A 43 4.63 -11.94 9.83
N ILE A 44 4.37 -12.88 10.74
CA ILE A 44 3.19 -13.76 10.70
C ILE A 44 1.90 -12.94 10.84
N LEU A 45 1.86 -11.95 11.74
CA LEU A 45 0.69 -11.10 11.89
C LEU A 45 0.38 -10.35 10.59
N LYS A 46 1.38 -9.74 9.96
CA LYS A 46 1.20 -9.08 8.65
C LYS A 46 0.77 -10.04 7.55
N MET A 47 1.32 -11.24 7.52
CA MET A 47 0.93 -12.28 6.55
C MET A 47 -0.54 -12.66 6.71
N VAL A 48 -1.02 -12.81 7.96
CA VAL A 48 -2.41 -13.13 8.28
C VAL A 48 -3.33 -11.96 7.92
N GLU A 49 -2.96 -10.72 8.25
CA GLU A 49 -3.71 -9.51 7.89
C GLU A 49 -3.83 -9.36 6.36
N ALA A 50 -2.76 -9.63 5.63
CA ALA A 50 -2.71 -9.57 4.17
C ALA A 50 -3.43 -10.73 3.47
N LYS A 51 -3.78 -11.81 4.19
CA LYS A 51 -4.38 -13.04 3.62
C LYS A 51 -3.59 -13.58 2.43
N SER A 52 -2.28 -13.72 2.60
CA SER A 52 -1.43 -14.22 1.51
C SER A 52 -1.82 -15.64 1.11
N ASP A 53 -2.08 -15.86 -0.18
CA ASP A 53 -2.26 -17.20 -0.77
C ASP A 53 -0.92 -17.96 -0.89
N ASP A 54 0.21 -17.24 -0.86
CA ASP A 54 1.57 -17.78 -0.75
C ASP A 54 2.25 -17.27 0.53
N PRO A 55 2.13 -17.98 1.66
CA PRO A 55 2.69 -17.56 2.93
C PRO A 55 4.23 -17.58 2.95
N ILE A 56 4.86 -18.47 2.18
CA ILE A 56 6.33 -18.61 2.19
C ILE A 56 6.97 -17.52 1.34
N GLY A 57 6.45 -17.27 0.13
CA GLY A 57 6.89 -16.14 -0.69
C GLY A 57 6.69 -14.81 0.02
N PHE A 58 5.54 -14.63 0.69
CA PHE A 58 5.28 -13.43 1.49
C PHE A 58 6.34 -13.20 2.58
N LEU A 59 6.69 -14.23 3.34
CA LEU A 59 7.68 -14.10 4.41
C LEU A 59 9.08 -13.79 3.85
N ALA A 60 9.45 -14.41 2.74
CA ALA A 60 10.71 -14.11 2.05
C ALA A 60 10.77 -12.63 1.64
N ASP A 61 9.73 -12.13 0.98
CA ASP A 61 9.62 -10.73 0.60
C ASP A 61 9.62 -9.80 1.82
N HIS A 62 8.90 -10.16 2.89
CA HIS A 62 8.85 -9.38 4.12
C HIS A 62 10.25 -9.19 4.73
N PHE A 63 11.01 -10.28 4.86
CA PHE A 63 12.35 -10.21 5.44
C PHE A 63 13.37 -9.55 4.50
N CYS A 64 13.25 -9.72 3.18
CA CYS A 64 14.05 -8.96 2.21
C CYS A 64 13.82 -7.44 2.38
N ASN A 65 12.56 -7.01 2.48
CA ASN A 65 12.22 -5.59 2.71
C ASN A 65 12.69 -5.09 4.08
N LEU A 66 12.67 -5.95 5.11
CA LEU A 66 13.15 -5.61 6.44
C LEU A 66 14.69 -5.49 6.48
N ALA A 67 15.41 -6.36 5.79
CA ALA A 67 16.87 -6.33 5.71
C ALA A 67 17.39 -5.07 5.00
N SER A 68 16.67 -4.58 3.98
CA SER A 68 17.00 -3.33 3.33
C SER A 68 16.97 -2.12 4.31
N VAL A 69 16.23 -2.20 5.42
CA VAL A 69 16.17 -1.12 6.43
C VAL A 69 17.48 -0.99 7.20
N THR A 70 18.09 -2.13 7.56
CA THR A 70 19.24 -2.19 8.47
C THR A 70 20.55 -1.72 7.85
N GLU A 71 20.68 -1.75 6.52
CA GLU A 71 21.87 -1.27 5.79
C GLU A 71 22.02 0.26 5.83
N THR A 72 20.96 0.99 6.18
CA THR A 72 20.96 2.47 6.20
C THR A 72 21.04 3.07 7.62
N GLY A 73 21.04 2.24 8.67
CA GLY A 73 20.69 2.68 10.03
C GLY A 73 21.66 2.36 11.16
N THR A 74 22.82 1.76 10.93
CA THR A 74 23.72 1.35 12.03
C THR A 74 25.13 1.91 11.87
N ALA A 75 25.27 3.24 11.96
CA ALA A 75 26.55 3.87 12.31
C ALA A 75 26.75 3.72 13.83
N GLY A 76 27.04 2.50 14.27
CA GLY A 76 27.53 2.22 15.61
C GLY A 76 29.03 2.48 15.66
N CYS A 77 29.46 3.27 16.64
CA CYS A 77 30.84 3.61 16.94
C CYS A 77 31.78 2.38 16.95
N GLY A 78 32.69 2.33 15.99
CA GLY A 78 33.85 1.46 15.98
C GLY A 78 35.00 2.22 15.34
N ASP A 79 35.89 2.72 16.18
CA ASP A 79 37.19 3.26 15.78
C ASP A 79 38.00 2.14 15.11
N GLY A 80 38.43 2.34 13.86
CA GLY A 80 39.20 1.37 13.09
C GLY A 80 38.84 1.35 11.60
N ASP A 81 39.56 2.16 10.82
CA ASP A 81 39.82 2.03 9.38
C ASP A 81 38.70 1.48 8.49
N GLN A 82 37.71 2.33 8.20
CA GLN A 82 36.64 2.03 7.24
C GLN A 82 36.97 2.64 5.86
N MET A 83 37.82 1.94 5.11
CA MET A 83 38.00 2.18 3.68
C MET A 83 36.71 1.82 2.93
N ASN A 84 36.00 2.85 2.49
CA ASN A 84 35.14 2.88 1.30
C ASN A 84 34.09 1.75 1.18
N ASN A 85 33.01 1.83 1.96
CA ASN A 85 31.77 1.13 1.63
C ASN A 85 30.70 2.17 1.24
N GLY A 86 30.18 2.02 0.03
CA GLY A 86 29.50 3.06 -0.73
C GLY A 86 28.30 3.68 -0.02
N SER A 87 28.40 4.98 0.29
CA SER A 87 27.23 5.82 0.50
C SER A 87 26.34 5.71 -0.74
N LEU A 88 25.18 5.09 -0.61
CA LEU A 88 24.17 5.04 -1.68
C LEU A 88 23.91 6.48 -2.15
N SER A 89 23.89 6.68 -3.47
CA SER A 89 23.50 7.97 -4.04
C SER A 89 22.11 8.35 -3.52
N ALA A 90 21.85 9.64 -3.30
CA ALA A 90 20.56 10.13 -2.79
C ALA A 90 19.35 9.57 -3.58
N GLY A 91 19.50 9.37 -4.89
CA GLY A 91 18.46 8.75 -5.74
C GLY A 91 18.24 7.26 -5.49
N ALA A 92 19.27 6.50 -5.08
CA ALA A 92 19.14 5.08 -4.74
C ALA A 92 18.38 4.91 -3.40
N GLN A 93 18.65 5.78 -2.43
CA GLN A 93 17.91 5.80 -1.16
C GLN A 93 16.43 6.18 -1.37
N GLU A 94 16.15 7.18 -2.22
CA GLU A 94 14.77 7.58 -2.59
C GLU A 94 14.00 6.42 -3.25
N GLN A 95 14.62 5.73 -4.21
CA GLN A 95 14.00 4.58 -4.87
C GLN A 95 13.76 3.42 -3.89
N GLN A 96 14.65 3.21 -2.92
CA GLN A 96 14.49 2.20 -1.89
C GLN A 96 13.29 2.52 -0.97
N HIS A 97 13.15 3.77 -0.53
CA HIS A 97 12.00 4.21 0.26
C HIS A 97 10.69 4.05 -0.52
N LEU A 98 10.70 4.36 -1.83
CA LEU A 98 9.55 4.14 -2.70
C LEU A 98 9.18 2.65 -2.80
N ASN A 99 10.13 1.77 -3.07
CA ASN A 99 9.88 0.33 -3.17
C ASN A 99 9.28 -0.23 -1.87
N ARG A 100 9.78 0.23 -0.72
CA ARG A 100 9.25 -0.16 0.60
C ARG A 100 7.84 0.38 0.83
N ALA A 101 7.59 1.63 0.47
CA ALA A 101 6.26 2.23 0.56
C ALA A 101 5.26 1.44 -0.30
N LEU A 102 5.62 1.13 -1.55
CA LEU A 102 4.80 0.30 -2.45
C LEU A 102 4.52 -1.08 -1.87
N TRP A 103 5.52 -1.73 -1.26
CA TRP A 103 5.30 -3.01 -0.59
C TRP A 103 4.23 -2.91 0.51
N HIS A 104 4.28 -1.89 1.36
CA HIS A 104 3.23 -1.65 2.36
C HIS A 104 1.86 -1.41 1.70
N LEU A 105 1.81 -0.62 0.62
CA LEU A 105 0.56 -0.33 -0.08
C LEU A 105 -0.06 -1.56 -0.74
N ARG A 106 0.74 -2.52 -1.22
CA ARG A 106 0.24 -3.82 -1.72
C ARG A 106 -0.46 -4.63 -0.63
N LEU A 107 -0.05 -4.47 0.63
CA LEU A 107 -0.71 -5.10 1.77
C LEU A 107 -1.96 -4.34 2.25
N ALA A 108 -2.16 -3.11 1.77
CA ALA A 108 -3.26 -2.26 2.16
C ALA A 108 -4.54 -2.66 1.42
N HIS A 109 -5.18 -3.75 1.85
CA HIS A 109 -6.46 -4.14 1.28
C HIS A 109 -7.55 -3.15 1.71
N HIS A 110 -8.14 -2.44 0.75
CA HIS A 110 -9.08 -1.33 0.97
C HIS A 110 -10.35 -1.75 1.76
N SER A 111 -10.74 -3.04 1.74
CA SER A 111 -11.88 -3.54 2.52
C SER A 111 -11.58 -3.74 4.01
N GLN A 112 -10.31 -3.75 4.41
CA GLN A 112 -9.88 -3.92 5.79
C GLN A 112 -9.42 -2.57 6.37
N ARG A 113 -10.35 -1.87 7.04
CA ARG A 113 -10.13 -0.48 7.48
C ARG A 113 -8.84 -0.27 8.30
N SER A 114 -8.52 -1.19 9.21
CA SER A 114 -7.32 -1.12 10.06
C SER A 114 -6.03 -1.38 9.26
N ALA A 115 -5.95 -2.49 8.54
CA ALA A 115 -4.79 -2.86 7.73
C ALA A 115 -4.50 -1.81 6.65
N PHE A 116 -5.54 -1.30 5.99
CA PHE A 116 -5.41 -0.21 5.02
C PHE A 116 -4.82 1.04 5.70
N SER A 117 -5.43 1.52 6.78
CA SER A 117 -4.99 2.77 7.41
C SER A 117 -3.57 2.69 7.94
N ASN A 118 -3.20 1.56 8.55
CA ASN A 118 -1.86 1.34 9.11
C ASN A 118 -0.81 1.29 8.00
N ASN A 119 -1.01 0.49 6.98
CA ASN A 119 -0.04 0.35 5.89
C ASN A 119 0.11 1.64 5.07
N VAL A 120 -0.99 2.37 4.82
CA VAL A 120 -0.93 3.67 4.13
C VAL A 120 -0.21 4.71 4.97
N ARG A 121 -0.37 4.70 6.30
CA ARG A 121 0.39 5.58 7.20
C ARG A 121 1.88 5.29 7.14
N VAL A 122 2.28 4.02 7.23
CA VAL A 122 3.69 3.63 7.12
C VAL A 122 4.28 4.01 5.77
N ALA A 123 3.55 3.79 4.68
CA ALA A 123 3.98 4.19 3.34
C ALA A 123 4.17 5.71 3.22
N TYR A 124 3.24 6.50 3.76
CA TYR A 124 3.37 7.96 3.81
C TYR A 124 4.62 8.38 4.59
N ASP A 125 4.82 7.83 5.79
CA ASP A 125 5.96 8.18 6.63
C ASP A 125 7.30 7.83 5.96
N LEU A 126 7.38 6.69 5.26
CA LEU A 126 8.57 6.30 4.48
C LEU A 126 8.89 7.29 3.35
N LEU A 127 7.87 7.79 2.65
CA LEU A 127 8.03 8.74 1.55
C LEU A 127 8.26 10.18 2.04
N ASN A 128 7.80 10.49 3.25
CA ASN A 128 7.94 11.82 3.84
C ASN A 128 9.38 12.11 4.28
N LEU A 129 10.15 11.07 4.59
CA LEU A 129 11.54 11.17 5.03
C LEU A 129 12.52 11.49 3.89
N THR A 130 12.07 11.48 2.64
CA THR A 130 12.90 11.68 1.44
C THR A 130 13.15 13.16 1.08
N GLY A 131 12.61 14.10 1.86
CA GLY A 131 12.83 15.53 1.63
C GLY A 131 14.30 15.95 1.89
N PRO A 132 14.87 16.90 1.12
CA PRO A 132 16.15 17.49 1.46
C PRO A 132 16.06 18.07 2.87
N ARG A 133 16.79 17.46 3.83
CA ARG A 133 16.97 18.03 5.15
C ARG A 133 17.65 19.39 4.93
N ARG A 134 16.89 20.49 5.01
CA ARG A 134 17.45 21.85 5.04
C ARG A 134 18.57 21.79 6.06
N ARG A 135 19.83 22.00 5.62
CA ARG A 135 20.98 22.10 6.52
C ARG A 135 20.69 23.22 7.51
N SER A 136 20.25 22.87 8.70
CA SER A 136 20.28 23.76 9.85
C SER A 136 21.73 23.78 10.33
N GLY A 137 22.43 24.89 10.08
CA GLY A 137 23.73 25.18 10.68
C GLY A 137 24.87 25.33 9.67
N GLU A 138 24.85 26.41 8.89
CA GLU A 138 26.10 27.12 8.61
C GLU A 138 26.06 28.38 9.47
N VAL A 139 26.76 28.32 10.60
CA VAL A 139 27.17 29.50 11.36
C VAL A 139 28.45 29.99 10.68
N PRO A 140 28.51 31.20 10.12
CA PRO A 140 29.80 31.81 9.80
C PRO A 140 30.42 32.26 11.13
N GLU A 141 31.47 31.57 11.57
CA GLU A 141 32.38 32.09 12.58
C GLU A 141 33.00 33.39 12.06
N GLY A 142 32.68 34.50 12.73
CA GLY A 142 33.41 35.76 12.64
C GLY A 142 33.77 36.18 14.08
N PRO A 143 35.04 36.57 14.35
CA PRO A 143 35.46 36.91 15.69
C PRO A 143 35.16 38.37 16.04
N ASP A 144 34.88 38.55 17.33
CA ASP A 144 35.03 39.76 18.16
C ASP A 144 34.06 40.94 18.01
N GLY A 145 33.37 41.25 19.13
CA GLY A 145 33.17 42.64 19.52
C GLY A 145 31.89 43.00 20.29
N SER A 146 32.05 43.10 21.61
CA SER A 146 31.39 44.08 22.50
C SER A 146 29.99 43.80 23.06
N CYS A 147 30.00 43.63 24.39
CA CYS A 147 28.89 43.60 25.35
C CYS A 147 28.03 44.87 25.35
N THR A 148 26.73 44.74 25.68
CA THR A 148 26.04 45.63 26.63
C THR A 148 24.89 44.89 27.32
N ASP A 149 24.79 45.17 28.62
CA ASP A 149 23.93 44.53 29.63
C ASP A 149 22.50 45.10 29.71
N SER A 150 21.55 44.18 29.99
CA SER A 150 20.41 44.28 30.95
C SER A 150 19.13 45.10 30.62
N PRO A 151 18.01 44.91 31.37
CA PRO A 151 17.40 43.66 31.87
C PRO A 151 15.84 43.62 31.72
N THR A 152 15.23 42.55 32.26
CA THR A 152 13.89 42.43 32.90
C THR A 152 12.74 41.69 32.18
N GLU A 153 12.23 40.69 32.92
CA GLU A 153 10.88 40.07 32.97
C GLU A 153 10.46 38.98 31.96
N GLY A 154 10.19 37.78 32.49
CA GLY A 154 9.40 36.75 31.81
C GLY A 154 9.84 35.29 32.01
N GLY A 155 10.03 34.82 33.25
CA GLY A 155 10.44 33.44 33.53
C GLY A 155 9.32 32.60 34.14
N GLY A 156 8.73 31.67 33.36
CA GLY A 156 7.76 30.71 33.88
C GLY A 156 7.14 29.75 32.87
N GLY A 157 7.94 28.79 32.37
CA GLY A 157 7.44 27.46 32.00
C GLY A 157 6.80 27.26 30.63
N GLY A 158 7.59 27.38 29.55
CA GLY A 158 7.22 26.94 28.20
C GLY A 158 8.39 26.29 27.48
N GLY A 159 8.62 24.99 27.71
CA GLY A 159 9.46 24.14 26.87
C GLY A 159 8.59 22.95 26.44
N GLY A 160 7.85 23.00 25.34
CA GLY A 160 8.30 23.45 24.02
C GLY A 160 8.89 22.24 23.30
N GLY A 161 8.07 21.19 23.11
CA GLY A 161 8.38 20.14 22.15
C GLY A 161 8.48 20.77 20.77
N GLY A 162 9.70 20.94 20.27
CA GLY A 162 9.93 21.37 18.88
C GLY A 162 9.22 20.36 17.96
N GLY A 163 8.19 20.73 17.20
CA GLY A 163 8.20 21.86 16.28
C GLY A 163 9.04 21.40 15.08
N GLY A 164 8.50 20.58 14.18
CA GLY A 164 7.51 21.02 13.22
C GLY A 164 8.17 21.15 11.84
N GLY A 165 8.78 20.05 11.36
CA GLY A 165 9.20 19.91 9.97
C GLY A 165 8.02 19.45 9.13
N GLY A 166 6.99 20.28 9.00
CA GLY A 166 5.85 20.03 8.14
C GLY A 166 6.26 20.10 6.67
N GLY A 167 6.83 19.02 6.16
CA GLY A 167 6.85 18.73 4.73
C GLY A 167 6.00 17.49 4.55
N GLY A 168 5.00 17.55 3.67
CA GLY A 168 4.32 16.36 3.16
C GLY A 168 5.16 15.63 2.11
N VAL A 169 4.64 14.52 1.60
CA VAL A 169 5.32 13.73 0.56
C VAL A 169 5.50 14.61 -0.69
N ARG A 170 6.68 14.58 -1.32
CA ARG A 170 6.91 15.35 -2.56
C ARG A 170 5.92 14.93 -3.65
N GLY A 171 5.30 15.88 -4.33
CA GLY A 171 4.27 15.59 -5.34
C GLY A 171 4.75 14.70 -6.48
N GLY A 172 6.04 14.76 -6.83
CA GLY A 172 6.65 13.85 -7.80
C GLY A 172 6.65 12.40 -7.32
N LEU A 173 7.05 12.16 -6.06
CA LEU A 173 7.01 10.83 -5.42
C LEU A 173 5.59 10.31 -5.24
N TYR A 174 4.67 11.20 -4.86
CA TYR A 174 3.25 10.86 -4.78
C TYR A 174 2.69 10.43 -6.14
N THR A 175 2.94 11.21 -7.20
CA THR A 175 2.50 10.90 -8.56
C THR A 175 3.10 9.58 -9.04
N GLN A 176 4.39 9.36 -8.80
CA GLN A 176 5.07 8.10 -9.12
C GLN A 176 4.47 6.92 -8.34
N THR A 177 4.16 7.09 -7.06
CA THR A 177 3.51 6.07 -6.24
C THR A 177 2.15 5.68 -6.84
N LEU A 178 1.31 6.65 -7.21
CA LEU A 178 0.01 6.36 -7.82
C LEU A 178 0.13 5.66 -9.18
N GLN A 179 1.13 6.01 -9.99
CA GLN A 179 1.43 5.33 -11.26
C GLN A 179 1.79 3.87 -11.02
N CYS A 180 2.68 3.58 -10.06
CA CYS A 180 3.05 2.22 -9.68
C CYS A 180 1.84 1.41 -9.20
N LEU A 181 0.98 1.98 -8.35
CA LEU A 181 -0.23 1.31 -7.88
C LEU A 181 -1.20 0.93 -9.02
N CYS A 182 -1.41 1.82 -9.98
CA CYS A 182 -2.23 1.52 -11.15
C CYS A 182 -1.59 0.41 -12.03
N SER A 183 -0.29 0.51 -12.29
CA SER A 183 0.43 -0.45 -13.13
C SER A 183 0.47 -1.85 -12.49
N GLU A 184 0.79 -1.94 -11.20
CA GLU A 184 0.82 -3.20 -10.45
C GLU A 184 -0.60 -3.79 -10.27
N GLY A 185 -1.61 -2.92 -10.21
CA GLY A 185 -3.01 -3.31 -10.23
C GLY A 185 -3.50 -3.88 -11.58
N GLY A 186 -2.64 -3.92 -12.61
CA GLY A 186 -2.97 -4.43 -13.94
C GLY A 186 -3.69 -3.43 -14.83
N VAL A 187 -3.69 -2.14 -14.49
CA VAL A 187 -4.33 -1.09 -15.29
C VAL A 187 -3.34 -0.52 -16.30
N PRO A 188 -3.64 -0.57 -17.61
CA PRO A 188 -2.77 0.03 -18.61
C PRO A 188 -2.57 1.54 -18.38
N ALA A 189 -1.36 2.05 -18.70
CA ALA A 189 -1.02 3.46 -18.52
C ALA A 189 -1.98 4.41 -19.25
N SER A 190 -2.45 4.03 -20.44
CA SER A 190 -3.42 4.83 -21.20
C SER A 190 -4.78 4.94 -20.51
N THR A 191 -5.16 3.94 -19.72
CA THR A 191 -6.44 3.86 -18.99
C THR A 191 -6.39 4.60 -17.66
N SER A 192 -5.25 4.54 -16.97
CA SER A 192 -5.04 5.23 -15.70
C SER A 192 -4.64 6.71 -15.87
N ALA A 193 -4.08 7.11 -17.01
CA ALA A 193 -3.65 8.49 -17.26
C ALA A 193 -4.72 9.57 -16.98
N PRO A 194 -6.01 9.41 -17.37
CA PRO A 194 -7.02 10.42 -17.05
C PRO A 194 -7.32 10.52 -15.56
N LEU A 195 -7.26 9.42 -14.81
CA LEU A 195 -7.39 9.42 -13.35
C LEU A 195 -6.21 10.14 -12.69
N LEU A 196 -4.99 9.77 -13.09
CA LEU A 196 -3.76 10.33 -12.55
C LEU A 196 -3.67 11.84 -12.79
N ARG A 197 -4.16 12.33 -13.94
CA ARG A 197 -4.27 13.78 -14.20
C ARG A 197 -5.21 14.50 -13.22
N ARG A 198 -6.26 13.84 -12.71
CA ARG A 198 -7.16 14.43 -11.70
C ARG A 198 -6.60 14.41 -10.28
N LEU A 199 -5.70 13.47 -10.00
CA LEU A 199 -5.07 13.28 -8.71
C LEU A 199 -3.67 13.91 -8.63
N HIS A 200 -3.16 14.48 -9.72
CA HIS A 200 -1.78 14.96 -9.84
C HIS A 200 -1.48 16.12 -8.88
N CYS A 201 -0.30 16.08 -8.28
CA CYS A 201 0.31 17.17 -7.53
C CYS A 201 1.60 17.59 -8.22
N GLN A 202 1.95 18.87 -8.12
CA GLN A 202 3.20 19.38 -8.73
C GLN A 202 4.43 18.73 -8.09
N ASP A 203 5.52 18.55 -8.86
CA ASP A 203 6.68 17.78 -8.38
C ASP A 203 7.30 18.27 -7.06
N HIS A 204 7.17 19.58 -6.80
CA HIS A 204 7.69 20.29 -5.63
C HIS A 204 6.62 20.51 -4.54
N GLU A 205 5.37 20.16 -4.79
CA GLU A 205 4.27 20.29 -3.84
C GLU A 205 4.48 19.33 -2.66
N ALA A 206 4.14 19.79 -1.47
CA ALA A 206 4.14 18.99 -0.26
C ALA A 206 2.76 18.37 -0.05
N VAL A 207 2.59 17.10 -0.43
CA VAL A 207 1.31 16.39 -0.38
C VAL A 207 1.01 15.94 1.06
N PRO A 208 -0.07 16.45 1.68
CA PRO A 208 -0.43 16.06 3.04
C PRO A 208 -0.98 14.64 3.10
N TYR A 209 -0.94 14.03 4.29
CA TYR A 209 -1.37 12.64 4.52
C TYR A 209 -2.78 12.34 3.99
N ASP A 210 -3.73 13.25 4.21
CA ASP A 210 -5.12 13.03 3.79
C ASP A 210 -5.28 12.98 2.26
N VAL A 211 -4.51 13.79 1.53
CA VAL A 211 -4.49 13.78 0.06
C VAL A 211 -3.80 12.52 -0.44
N PHE A 212 -2.65 12.18 0.14
CA PHE A 212 -1.94 10.94 -0.18
C PHE A 212 -2.84 9.71 0.01
N ARG A 213 -3.48 9.61 1.18
CA ARG A 213 -4.38 8.51 1.53
C ARG A 213 -5.58 8.44 0.59
N HIS A 214 -6.14 9.59 0.20
CA HIS A 214 -7.23 9.64 -0.77
C HIS A 214 -6.80 9.16 -2.16
N GLY A 215 -5.65 9.61 -2.65
CA GLY A 215 -5.10 9.18 -3.95
C GLY A 215 -4.84 7.68 -3.98
N VAL A 216 -4.18 7.15 -2.96
CA VAL A 216 -3.90 5.71 -2.80
C VAL A 216 -5.20 4.89 -2.79
N LEU A 217 -6.18 5.29 -1.98
CA LEU A 217 -7.47 4.59 -1.92
C LEU A 217 -8.15 4.60 -3.30
N THR A 218 -8.19 5.76 -3.95
CA THR A 218 -8.83 5.92 -5.26
C THR A 218 -8.17 5.05 -6.32
N CYS A 219 -6.83 5.01 -6.38
CA CYS A 219 -6.09 4.14 -7.28
C CYS A 219 -6.34 2.65 -6.98
N ALA A 220 -6.32 2.23 -5.72
CA ALA A 220 -6.61 0.84 -5.35
C ALA A 220 -8.02 0.41 -5.80
N VAL A 221 -9.03 1.21 -5.47
CA VAL A 221 -10.42 0.95 -5.88
C VAL A 221 -10.57 0.94 -7.40
N PHE A 222 -9.94 1.90 -8.09
CA PHE A 222 -9.99 1.98 -9.54
C PHE A 222 -9.37 0.75 -10.20
N SER A 223 -8.21 0.29 -9.74
CA SER A 223 -7.56 -0.91 -10.26
C SER A 223 -8.44 -2.15 -10.11
N ASP A 224 -9.06 -2.35 -8.95
CA ASP A 224 -9.97 -3.47 -8.73
C ASP A 224 -11.22 -3.37 -9.60
N TYR A 225 -11.78 -2.18 -9.77
CA TYR A 225 -12.91 -1.93 -10.66
C TYR A 225 -12.57 -2.25 -12.13
N ILE A 226 -11.43 -1.79 -12.63
CA ILE A 226 -11.00 -2.08 -14.01
C ILE A 226 -10.75 -3.57 -14.21
N ARG A 227 -10.11 -4.25 -13.27
CA ARG A 227 -9.90 -5.70 -13.33
C ARG A 227 -11.24 -6.44 -13.38
N GLN A 228 -12.22 -6.00 -12.61
CA GLN A 228 -13.56 -6.59 -12.66
C GLN A 228 -14.26 -6.31 -13.99
N ALA A 229 -14.14 -5.10 -14.54
CA ALA A 229 -14.68 -4.76 -15.85
C ALA A 229 -14.04 -5.60 -16.98
N GLN A 230 -12.72 -5.78 -16.95
CA GLN A 230 -12.00 -6.65 -17.90
C GLN A 230 -12.48 -8.11 -17.82
N ARG A 231 -12.66 -8.64 -16.59
CA ARG A 231 -13.23 -9.99 -16.38
C ARG A 231 -14.64 -10.11 -16.96
N LEU A 232 -15.50 -9.13 -16.69
CA LEU A 232 -16.86 -9.10 -17.24
C LEU A 232 -16.84 -9.09 -18.78
N TYR A 233 -15.96 -8.30 -19.38
CA TYR A 233 -15.82 -8.27 -20.84
C TYR A 233 -15.33 -9.61 -21.40
N ALA A 234 -14.40 -10.29 -20.72
CA ALA A 234 -13.91 -11.60 -21.12
C ALA A 234 -15.02 -12.66 -21.11
N GLU A 235 -15.90 -12.66 -20.11
CA GLU A 235 -17.07 -13.57 -20.04
C GLU A 235 -18.09 -13.31 -21.14
N VAL A 236 -18.16 -12.07 -21.63
CA VAL A 236 -19.09 -11.63 -22.67
C VAL A 236 -18.55 -11.94 -24.07
N CYS A 237 -17.23 -12.11 -24.22
CA CYS A 237 -16.60 -12.56 -25.44
C CYS A 237 -16.69 -14.09 -25.56
N CYS A 238 -17.14 -14.59 -26.70
CA CYS A 238 -16.94 -16.00 -27.03
C CYS A 238 -15.51 -16.17 -27.59
N PRO A 239 -14.73 -17.17 -27.13
CA PRO A 239 -13.39 -17.43 -27.66
C PRO A 239 -13.37 -17.67 -29.18
N ASP A 240 -14.47 -18.20 -29.72
CA ASP A 240 -14.58 -18.61 -31.12
C ASP A 240 -15.19 -17.54 -32.05
N ASP A 241 -15.95 -16.55 -31.53
CA ASP A 241 -16.65 -15.52 -32.34
C ASP A 241 -15.93 -14.16 -32.40
N GLY A 242 -14.80 -14.00 -31.70
CA GLY A 242 -14.06 -12.74 -31.66
C GLY A 242 -14.64 -11.70 -30.69
N PRO A 243 -14.46 -10.39 -30.93
CA PRO A 243 -14.83 -9.34 -29.98
C PRO A 243 -16.32 -9.30 -29.68
N ALA A 244 -16.70 -8.90 -28.47
CA ALA A 244 -18.10 -8.83 -28.05
C ALA A 244 -18.93 -7.92 -28.96
N SER A 245 -20.21 -8.28 -29.13
CA SER A 245 -21.18 -7.39 -29.76
C SER A 245 -21.24 -6.05 -29.02
N ARG A 246 -21.22 -4.95 -29.76
CA ARG A 246 -21.32 -3.59 -29.21
C ARG A 246 -22.56 -3.41 -28.36
N THR A 247 -23.70 -4.01 -28.74
CA THR A 247 -24.94 -3.92 -27.96
C THR A 247 -24.80 -4.57 -26.59
N LEU A 248 -24.08 -5.69 -26.53
CA LEU A 248 -23.84 -6.44 -25.30
C LEU A 248 -22.84 -5.71 -24.40
N GLY A 249 -21.74 -5.19 -24.96
CA GLY A 249 -20.79 -4.35 -24.24
C GLY A 249 -21.44 -3.10 -23.64
N LEU A 250 -22.30 -2.42 -24.40
CA LEU A 250 -23.06 -1.26 -23.90
C LEU A 250 -24.05 -1.62 -22.78
N ALA A 251 -24.69 -2.81 -22.83
CA ALA A 251 -25.59 -3.25 -21.78
C ALA A 251 -24.86 -3.53 -20.46
N VAL A 252 -23.66 -4.13 -20.53
CA VAL A 252 -22.79 -4.35 -19.37
C VAL A 252 -22.32 -3.00 -18.81
N LEU A 253 -21.86 -2.07 -19.66
CA LEU A 253 -21.48 -0.71 -19.26
C LEU A 253 -22.65 0.06 -18.63
N GLY A 254 -23.86 -0.11 -19.15
CA GLY A 254 -25.08 0.47 -18.59
C GLY A 254 -25.35 -0.06 -17.18
N THR A 255 -25.21 -1.38 -16.98
CA THR A 255 -25.36 -2.02 -15.66
C THR A 255 -24.30 -1.53 -14.67
N LEU A 256 -23.04 -1.37 -15.12
CA LEU A 256 -21.95 -0.79 -14.32
C LEU A 256 -22.27 0.65 -13.92
N LYS A 257 -22.77 1.46 -14.87
CA LYS A 257 -23.17 2.85 -14.62
C LYS A 257 -24.29 2.95 -13.58
N GLU A 258 -25.35 2.16 -13.71
CA GLU A 258 -26.47 2.14 -12.77
C GLU A 258 -26.02 1.71 -11.37
N ALA A 259 -25.14 0.71 -11.27
CA ALA A 259 -24.57 0.29 -10.01
C ALA A 259 -23.83 1.45 -9.32
N LEU A 260 -23.02 2.21 -10.07
CA LEU A 260 -22.30 3.39 -9.57
C LEU A 260 -23.25 4.55 -9.18
N GLU A 261 -24.45 4.65 -9.79
CA GLU A 261 -25.45 5.69 -9.51
C GLU A 261 -26.35 5.37 -8.31
N THR A 262 -26.77 4.11 -8.14
CA THR A 262 -27.60 3.67 -7.00
C THR A 262 -26.93 3.84 -5.64
N SER A 263 -25.61 4.02 -5.62
CA SER A 263 -24.82 4.32 -4.41
C SER A 263 -24.87 5.80 -3.99
N GLN A 264 -25.34 6.71 -4.85
CA GLN A 264 -25.43 8.15 -4.54
C GLN A 264 -26.62 8.52 -3.65
N GLY A 265 -27.72 7.75 -3.66
CA GLY A 265 -28.97 8.09 -2.95
C GLY A 265 -28.99 7.79 -1.45
N SER A 266 -27.98 7.12 -0.89
CA SER A 266 -27.93 6.71 0.52
C SER A 266 -27.24 7.75 1.42
N GLU A 267 -27.56 9.04 1.27
CA GLU A 267 -26.97 10.11 2.07
C GLU A 267 -27.70 10.37 3.41
N ALA A 268 -28.90 9.84 3.62
CA ALA A 268 -29.74 10.29 4.73
C ALA A 268 -29.44 9.67 6.11
N ASN A 269 -28.82 8.47 6.21
CA ASN A 269 -28.94 7.69 7.46
C ASN A 269 -27.64 7.36 8.20
N CYS A 270 -26.45 7.65 7.68
CA CYS A 270 -25.20 7.19 8.32
C CYS A 270 -24.34 8.28 8.97
N CYS A 271 -24.75 9.56 8.92
CA CYS A 271 -23.92 10.67 9.43
C CYS A 271 -24.59 11.50 10.55
N VAL A 272 -25.68 11.04 11.17
CA VAL A 272 -26.29 11.76 12.30
C VAL A 272 -25.84 11.15 13.63
N ASN A 273 -24.56 11.31 13.97
CA ASN A 273 -24.15 11.45 15.37
C ASN A 273 -23.62 12.88 15.55
N ALA A 274 -24.46 13.75 16.12
CA ALA A 274 -24.31 15.21 16.14
C ALA A 274 -23.13 15.76 16.99
N ASN A 275 -22.10 14.96 17.30
CA ASN A 275 -21.00 15.35 18.18
C ASN A 275 -19.60 15.26 17.56
N THR A 276 -19.45 14.85 16.31
CA THR A 276 -18.13 14.80 15.65
C THR A 276 -18.12 15.79 14.49
N LYS A 277 -17.29 16.84 14.56
CA LYS A 277 -17.04 17.77 13.44
C LYS A 277 -16.82 16.95 12.17
N ALA A 278 -17.69 17.10 11.17
CA ALA A 278 -17.58 16.41 9.90
C ALA A 278 -16.23 16.74 9.26
N ASN A 279 -15.32 15.77 9.26
CA ASN A 279 -14.02 15.91 8.61
C ASN A 279 -14.24 15.70 7.09
N PRO A 280 -13.94 16.69 6.22
CA PRO A 280 -14.14 16.57 4.77
C PRO A 280 -13.42 15.37 4.13
N CYS A 281 -12.30 14.94 4.72
CA CYS A 281 -11.55 13.76 4.27
C CYS A 281 -12.34 12.45 4.49
N LEU A 282 -13.13 12.37 5.57
CA LEU A 282 -13.97 11.20 5.86
C LEU A 282 -15.03 11.03 4.76
N GLU A 283 -15.57 12.12 4.24
CA GLU A 283 -16.61 12.11 3.19
C GLU A 283 -16.06 11.62 1.84
N ALA A 284 -14.83 12.00 1.48
CA ALA A 284 -14.16 11.52 0.27
C ALA A 284 -13.87 10.01 0.33
N ASN A 285 -13.46 9.52 1.50
CA ASN A 285 -13.23 8.09 1.74
C ASN A 285 -14.53 7.27 1.70
N VAL A 286 -15.62 7.83 2.21
CA VAL A 286 -16.95 7.21 2.13
C VAL A 286 -17.41 7.08 0.67
N LYS A 287 -17.11 8.05 -0.20
CA LYS A 287 -17.46 7.96 -1.65
C LYS A 287 -16.63 6.91 -2.39
N ALA A 288 -15.34 6.75 -2.08
CA ALA A 288 -14.51 5.69 -2.65
C ALA A 288 -14.97 4.28 -2.21
N ILE A 289 -15.33 4.11 -0.93
CA ILE A 289 -15.90 2.87 -0.38
C ILE A 289 -17.27 2.56 -1.01
N ARG A 290 -18.09 3.59 -1.27
CA ARG A 290 -19.38 3.48 -1.98
C ARG A 290 -19.24 2.95 -3.42
N TYR A 291 -18.10 3.15 -4.10
CA TYR A 291 -17.86 2.56 -5.43
C TYR A 291 -17.59 1.06 -5.38
N LEU A 292 -16.98 0.56 -4.30
CA LEU A 292 -16.83 -0.87 -4.05
C LEU A 292 -18.16 -1.53 -3.66
N GLU A 293 -18.99 -0.85 -2.87
CA GLU A 293 -20.33 -1.35 -2.54
C GLU A 293 -21.25 -1.37 -3.77
N ALA A 294 -21.09 -0.41 -4.69
CA ALA A 294 -21.77 -0.39 -5.97
C ALA A 294 -21.39 -1.60 -6.84
N SER A 295 -20.10 -1.89 -7.00
CA SER A 295 -19.65 -3.03 -7.80
C SER A 295 -20.09 -4.39 -7.21
N ALA A 296 -20.17 -4.50 -5.88
CA ALA A 296 -20.73 -5.67 -5.20
C ALA A 296 -22.26 -5.84 -5.35
N LYS A 297 -22.99 -4.78 -5.72
CA LYS A 297 -24.45 -4.79 -5.91
C LYS A 297 -24.89 -5.16 -7.33
N ILE A 298 -23.95 -5.39 -8.25
CA ILE A 298 -24.25 -5.94 -9.57
C ILE A 298 -24.71 -7.38 -9.35
N SER A 299 -26.03 -7.61 -9.37
CA SER A 299 -26.55 -8.96 -9.26
C SER A 299 -26.41 -9.67 -10.62
N PRO A 300 -26.02 -10.96 -10.63
CA PRO A 300 -25.97 -11.75 -11.86
C PRO A 300 -27.30 -11.74 -12.62
N TYR A 301 -28.42 -11.65 -11.90
CA TYR A 301 -29.76 -11.56 -12.47
C TYR A 301 -29.99 -10.27 -13.28
N LYS A 302 -29.64 -9.10 -12.72
CA LYS A 302 -29.81 -7.82 -13.44
C LYS A 302 -28.92 -7.75 -14.67
N LEU A 303 -27.68 -8.24 -14.54
CA LEU A 303 -26.74 -8.31 -15.65
C LEU A 303 -27.27 -9.24 -16.76
N GLY A 304 -27.73 -10.44 -16.40
CA GLY A 304 -28.33 -11.38 -17.34
C GLY A 304 -29.57 -10.83 -18.06
N GLN A 305 -30.43 -10.09 -17.36
CA GLN A 305 -31.59 -9.43 -17.96
C GLN A 305 -31.18 -8.36 -18.99
N ALA A 306 -30.20 -7.51 -18.65
CA ALA A 306 -29.69 -6.49 -19.57
C ALA A 306 -29.05 -7.12 -20.82
N MET A 307 -28.30 -8.21 -20.63
CA MET A 307 -27.68 -8.96 -21.73
C MET A 307 -28.70 -9.63 -22.64
N ALA A 308 -29.73 -10.28 -22.07
CA ALA A 308 -30.82 -10.88 -22.83
C ALA A 308 -31.59 -9.84 -23.67
N GLY A 309 -31.81 -8.64 -23.10
CA GLY A 309 -32.41 -7.52 -23.83
C GLY A 309 -31.53 -7.04 -25.00
N ALA A 310 -30.21 -6.98 -24.82
CA ALA A 310 -29.27 -6.53 -25.84
C ALA A 310 -29.14 -7.49 -27.04
N GLN A 311 -29.30 -8.79 -26.82
CA GLN A 311 -29.26 -9.82 -27.87
C GLN A 311 -30.44 -9.70 -28.86
N THR A 312 -31.55 -9.07 -28.44
CA THR A 312 -32.72 -8.84 -29.31
C THR A 312 -32.60 -7.62 -30.22
N ARG A 313 -31.57 -6.78 -29.99
CA ARG A 313 -31.31 -5.55 -30.75
C ARG A 313 -30.22 -5.86 -31.78
N GLY A 314 -30.53 -5.72 -33.07
CA GLY A 314 -29.71 -6.16 -34.22
C GLY A 314 -28.25 -5.66 -34.27
N PRO A 315 -27.48 -6.01 -35.32
CA PRO A 315 -26.01 -5.98 -35.30
C PRO A 315 -25.47 -4.55 -35.21
N GLY A 316 -25.07 -4.14 -34.00
CA GLY A 316 -24.48 -2.84 -33.70
C GLY A 316 -22.97 -2.76 -33.96
N GLY A 317 -22.40 -3.69 -34.73
CA GLY A 317 -20.95 -3.87 -34.84
C GLY A 317 -20.33 -4.45 -33.57
N ASN A 318 -19.00 -4.54 -33.54
CA ASN A 318 -18.26 -5.08 -32.43
C ASN A 318 -17.67 -3.96 -31.56
N MET A 319 -17.46 -4.25 -30.28
CA MET A 319 -16.70 -3.41 -29.35
C MET A 319 -15.47 -4.22 -28.97
N ASP A 320 -14.28 -3.62 -29.03
CA ASP A 320 -13.05 -4.29 -28.61
C ASP A 320 -12.81 -4.12 -27.09
N ALA A 321 -11.88 -4.93 -26.55
CA ALA A 321 -11.58 -4.94 -25.13
C ALA A 321 -11.06 -3.58 -24.64
N LYS A 322 -10.31 -2.85 -25.47
CA LYS A 322 -9.73 -1.57 -25.11
C LYS A 322 -10.78 -0.46 -25.09
N GLU A 323 -11.67 -0.47 -26.07
CA GLU A 323 -12.82 0.43 -26.13
C GLU A 323 -13.71 0.24 -24.89
N PHE A 324 -14.04 -1.00 -24.54
CA PHE A 324 -14.83 -1.31 -23.36
C PHE A 324 -14.15 -0.85 -22.07
N GLU A 325 -12.86 -1.17 -21.90
CA GLU A 325 -12.07 -0.77 -20.74
C GLU A 325 -12.03 0.74 -20.56
N ASN A 326 -11.75 1.49 -21.64
CA ASN A 326 -11.72 2.95 -21.60
C ASN A 326 -13.10 3.52 -21.24
N ALA A 327 -14.18 2.99 -21.81
CA ALA A 327 -15.54 3.42 -21.47
C ALA A 327 -15.88 3.13 -20.00
N ALA A 328 -15.49 1.96 -19.48
CA ALA A 328 -15.65 1.62 -18.08
C ALA A 328 -14.85 2.57 -17.17
N ALA A 329 -13.61 2.90 -17.54
CA ALA A 329 -12.75 3.83 -16.82
C ALA A 329 -13.37 5.23 -16.74
N GLU A 330 -13.90 5.75 -17.84
CA GLU A 330 -14.56 7.06 -17.89
C GLU A 330 -15.76 7.14 -16.94
N LEU A 331 -16.55 6.06 -16.80
CA LEU A 331 -17.65 6.00 -15.83
C LEU A 331 -17.16 6.21 -14.39
N PHE A 332 -16.02 5.64 -14.03
CA PHE A 332 -15.43 5.81 -12.70
C PHE A 332 -14.82 7.22 -12.55
N ILE A 333 -13.97 7.62 -13.48
CA ILE A 333 -13.15 8.84 -13.41
C ILE A 333 -14.01 10.10 -13.39
N THR A 334 -15.13 10.14 -14.13
CA THR A 334 -16.07 11.26 -14.11
C THR A 334 -16.55 11.61 -12.70
N ARG A 335 -16.56 10.63 -11.78
CA ARG A 335 -17.06 10.77 -10.42
C ARG A 335 -15.95 10.99 -9.38
N VAL A 336 -14.69 10.97 -9.79
CA VAL A 336 -13.55 11.30 -8.94
C VAL A 336 -13.40 12.82 -8.87
N LYS A 337 -13.40 13.36 -7.64
CA LYS A 337 -13.14 14.78 -7.39
C LYS A 337 -11.70 15.11 -7.76
N VAL A 338 -11.48 16.27 -8.36
CA VAL A 338 -10.14 16.80 -8.58
C VAL A 338 -9.53 17.16 -7.23
N VAL A 339 -8.28 16.78 -7.02
CA VAL A 339 -7.49 17.26 -5.87
C VAL A 339 -7.07 18.69 -6.21
N SER A 340 -7.53 19.66 -5.42
CA SER A 340 -7.16 21.08 -5.53
C SER A 340 -6.83 21.61 -4.15
#